data_AF-A0A519N1M1-F1
#
_entry.id   AF-A0A519N1M1-F1
#
_cell.length_a   1.000
_cell.length_b   1.000
_cell.length_c   1.000
_cell.angle_alpha   90.00
_cell.angle_beta   90.00
_cell.angle_gamma   90.00
#
_symmetry.space_group_name_H-M   'P 1'
#
loop_
_entity.id
_entity.type
_entity.pdbx_description
1 polymer ?
#
loop_
_entity_poly.entity_id
_entity_poly.type
_entity_poly.pdbx_seq_one_letter_code
_entity_poly.pdbx_strand_id
1 'polypeptide(L)'
;MKKIVTVFALLLLAFSQTNCERDDICSGTTPTTPRIVIDFYDYNQPTVLKNVTNLELQSIDSDSSVVVNGESQLLLPLKTFEDSVTFNLTLNSLSTDPTLIFTDKIQFNYARRDVYVSRACGYKTLFTLNNDPALAPGYLLNDAPAETQGTWIRNIVVDTYNIDSEDETHIRIYF
;
A
#
# COMPACT_ATOMS: atom_id res chain seq x y z
N MET A 1 51.82 -25.66 38.04
CA MET A 1 50.79 -24.64 38.36
C MET A 1 50.52 -23.68 37.19
N LYS A 2 51.53 -23.01 36.61
CA LYS A 2 51.34 -22.09 35.47
C LYS A 2 50.58 -22.71 34.27
N LYS A 3 50.92 -23.95 33.86
CA LYS A 3 50.25 -24.64 32.74
C LYS A 3 48.76 -24.96 32.98
N ILE A 4 48.37 -25.22 34.22
CA ILE A 4 46.96 -25.50 34.58
C ILE A 4 46.15 -24.20 34.56
N VAL A 5 46.73 -23.10 35.05
CA VAL A 5 46.11 -21.77 35.01
C VAL A 5 45.91 -21.31 33.56
N THR A 6 46.87 -21.57 32.66
CA THR A 6 46.74 -21.21 31.24
C THR A 6 45.64 -22.02 30.54
N VAL A 7 45.51 -23.32 30.83
CA VAL A 7 44.45 -24.17 30.27
C VAL A 7 43.07 -23.75 30.77
N PHE A 8 42.95 -23.42 32.06
CA PHE A 8 41.68 -22.97 32.64
C PHE A 8 41.23 -21.62 32.10
N ALA A 9 42.17 -20.69 31.86
CA ALA A 9 41.90 -19.41 31.22
C ALA A 9 41.43 -19.56 29.77
N LEU A 10 42.03 -20.48 28.99
CA LEU A 10 41.60 -20.77 27.62
C LEU A 10 40.20 -21.39 27.54
N LEU A 11 39.85 -22.23 28.53
CA LEU A 11 38.51 -22.81 28.63
C LEU A 11 37.46 -21.74 28.92
N LEU A 12 37.73 -20.80 29.84
CA LEU A 12 36.84 -19.68 30.16
C LEU A 12 36.60 -18.74 28.97
N LEU A 13 37.62 -18.50 28.14
CA LEU A 13 37.46 -17.73 26.89
C LEU A 13 36.66 -18.48 25.81
N ALA A 14 36.71 -19.82 25.77
CA ALA A 14 35.92 -20.60 24.83
C ALA A 14 34.42 -20.64 25.22
N PHE A 15 34.11 -20.67 26.52
CA PHE A 15 32.73 -20.62 27.02
C PHE A 15 32.09 -19.23 26.97
N SER A 16 32.87 -18.14 26.87
CA SER A 16 32.30 -16.79 26.72
C SER A 16 31.69 -16.53 25.33
N GLN A 17 31.95 -17.38 24.35
CA GLN A 17 31.42 -17.27 22.98
C GLN A 17 30.02 -17.90 22.82
N THR A 18 29.44 -18.53 23.85
CA THR A 18 28.10 -19.15 23.75
C THR A 18 26.94 -18.15 23.84
N ASN A 19 27.24 -16.87 24.11
CA ASN A 19 26.24 -15.79 24.14
C ASN A 19 26.13 -15.05 22.80
N CYS A 20 26.52 -15.67 21.68
CA CYS A 20 26.21 -15.15 20.36
C CYS A 20 24.71 -15.37 20.10
N GLU A 21 23.88 -14.47 20.62
CA GLU A 21 22.49 -14.37 20.19
C GLU A 21 22.50 -13.96 18.71
N ARG A 22 21.82 -14.76 17.88
CA ARG A 22 21.59 -14.39 16.48
C ARG A 22 20.75 -13.11 16.52
N ASP A 23 21.33 -12.01 16.05
CA ASP A 23 20.63 -10.75 15.89
C ASP A 23 19.59 -10.94 14.78
N ASP A 24 18.41 -11.39 15.18
CA ASP A 24 17.26 -11.63 14.31
C ASP A 24 16.70 -10.27 13.87
N ILE A 25 17.38 -9.59 12.96
CA ILE A 25 16.95 -8.34 12.33
C ILE A 25 16.22 -8.62 11.00
N CYS A 26 15.15 -7.88 10.74
CA CYS A 26 14.43 -7.99 9.48
C CYS A 26 15.26 -7.37 8.33
N SER A 27 15.43 -8.09 7.22
CA SER A 27 16.10 -7.53 6.04
C SER A 27 15.24 -6.44 5.40
N GLY A 28 15.86 -5.38 4.86
CA GLY A 28 15.16 -4.35 4.08
C GLY A 28 14.57 -4.85 2.76
N THR A 29 14.93 -6.07 2.32
CA THR A 29 14.34 -6.74 1.15
C THR A 29 13.17 -7.66 1.52
N THR A 30 12.79 -7.72 2.80
CA THR A 30 11.71 -8.60 3.23
C THR A 30 10.37 -8.03 2.77
N PRO A 31 9.50 -8.82 2.11
CA PRO A 31 8.18 -8.34 1.70
C PRO A 31 7.36 -7.88 2.90
N THR A 32 6.89 -6.63 2.86
CA THR A 32 6.00 -6.05 3.87
C THR A 32 4.53 -6.20 3.47
N THR A 33 3.63 -5.71 4.32
CA THR A 33 2.23 -5.47 3.95
C THR A 33 2.19 -4.60 2.68
N PRO A 34 1.60 -5.08 1.58
CA PRO A 34 1.59 -4.34 0.32
C PRO A 34 0.58 -3.20 0.35
N ARG A 35 0.85 -2.18 -0.46
CA ARG A 35 -0.10 -1.12 -0.81
C ARG A 35 -0.83 -1.49 -2.10
N ILE A 36 -2.02 -0.93 -2.27
CA ILE A 36 -2.70 -1.04 -3.56
C ILE A 36 -1.99 -0.14 -4.59
N VAL A 37 -1.68 -0.70 -5.75
CA VAL A 37 -1.02 0.00 -6.86
C VAL A 37 -2.08 0.46 -7.85
N ILE A 38 -2.15 1.77 -8.05
CA ILE A 38 -3.08 2.44 -8.96
C ILE A 38 -2.27 3.07 -10.09
N ASP A 39 -2.55 2.69 -11.33
CA ASP A 39 -1.99 3.35 -12.51
C ASP A 39 -3.02 4.26 -13.18
N PHE A 40 -2.54 5.38 -13.67
CA PHE A 40 -3.32 6.40 -14.34
C PHE A 40 -3.08 6.37 -15.86
N TYR A 41 -4.16 6.33 -16.63
CA TYR A 41 -4.16 6.22 -18.09
C TYR A 41 -4.93 7.36 -18.73
N ASP A 42 -4.57 7.69 -19.97
CA ASP A 42 -5.34 8.62 -20.80
C ASP A 42 -6.68 7.98 -21.20
N TYR A 43 -7.78 8.67 -20.94
CA TYR A 43 -9.12 8.18 -21.29
C TYR A 43 -9.34 7.98 -22.79
N ASN A 44 -8.78 8.86 -23.64
CA ASN A 44 -8.90 8.78 -25.09
C ASN A 44 -7.89 7.81 -25.71
N GLN A 45 -6.80 7.50 -24.99
CA GLN A 45 -5.77 6.53 -25.38
C GLN A 45 -5.48 5.54 -24.25
N PRO A 46 -6.34 4.52 -24.04
CA PRO A 46 -6.33 3.65 -22.84
C PRO A 46 -5.07 2.80 -22.63
N THR A 47 -4.13 2.80 -23.57
CA THR A 47 -2.84 2.10 -23.46
C THR A 47 -1.69 3.03 -23.05
N VAL A 48 -1.95 4.33 -22.89
CA VAL A 48 -0.95 5.35 -22.59
C VAL A 48 -1.08 5.79 -21.15
N LEU A 49 -0.02 5.63 -20.36
CA LEU A 49 0.07 6.18 -19.01
C LEU A 49 -0.01 7.71 -19.07
N LYS A 50 -0.75 8.30 -18.15
CA LYS A 50 -0.97 9.75 -18.06
C LYS A 50 -0.66 10.23 -16.66
N ASN A 51 0.25 11.20 -16.58
CA ASN A 51 0.65 11.77 -15.30
C ASN A 51 -0.47 12.63 -14.73
N VAL A 52 -0.72 12.49 -13.42
CA VAL A 52 -1.61 13.38 -12.69
C VAL A 52 -0.93 14.71 -12.40
N THR A 53 -1.72 15.78 -12.36
CA THR A 53 -1.25 17.14 -12.08
C THR A 53 -1.76 17.57 -10.72
N ASN A 54 -0.86 17.80 -9.77
CA ASN A 54 -1.17 18.19 -8.39
C ASN A 54 -2.34 17.39 -7.81
N LEU A 55 -2.26 16.06 -7.85
CA LEU A 55 -3.26 15.19 -7.25
C LEU A 55 -3.03 15.20 -5.74
N GLU A 56 -3.97 15.78 -5.01
CA GLU A 56 -4.03 15.67 -3.56
C GLU A 56 -4.76 14.39 -3.16
N LEU A 57 -4.16 13.71 -2.19
CA LEU A 57 -4.68 12.53 -1.53
C LEU A 57 -4.92 12.80 -0.07
N GLN A 58 -6.15 12.58 0.37
CA GLN A 58 -6.55 12.75 1.75
C GLN A 58 -7.37 11.55 2.20
N SER A 59 -6.96 10.90 3.30
CA SER A 59 -7.78 9.87 3.96
C SER A 59 -8.93 10.55 4.68
N ILE A 60 -10.15 10.01 4.61
CA ILE A 60 -11.30 10.63 5.29
C ILE A 60 -11.15 10.66 6.81
N ASP A 61 -10.36 9.72 7.36
CA ASP A 61 -10.11 9.59 8.80
C ASP A 61 -8.87 10.37 9.28
N SER A 62 -8.26 11.20 8.42
CA SER A 62 -7.08 11.97 8.76
C SER A 62 -7.11 13.36 8.15
N ASP A 63 -6.71 14.36 8.93
CA ASP A 63 -6.51 15.72 8.42
C ASP A 63 -5.24 15.87 7.58
N SER A 64 -4.39 14.84 7.51
CA SER A 64 -3.19 14.87 6.69
C SER A 64 -3.49 14.53 5.23
N SER A 65 -2.90 15.31 4.32
CA SER A 65 -2.93 15.08 2.89
C SER A 65 -1.53 15.06 2.29
N VAL A 66 -1.40 14.39 1.15
CA VAL A 66 -0.17 14.33 0.35
C VAL A 66 -0.51 14.77 -1.06
N VAL A 67 0.29 15.66 -1.63
CA VAL A 67 0.16 16.08 -3.02
C VAL A 67 1.22 15.40 -3.86
N VAL A 68 0.79 14.71 -4.91
CA VAL A 68 1.66 14.10 -5.93
C VAL A 68 1.51 14.85 -7.25
N ASN A 69 2.60 15.04 -7.98
CA ASN A 69 2.58 15.79 -9.22
C ASN A 69 3.54 15.16 -10.23
N GLY A 70 3.08 14.92 -11.45
CA GLY A 70 3.90 14.35 -12.51
C GLY A 70 4.09 12.84 -12.42
N GLU A 71 3.28 12.15 -11.61
CA GLU A 71 3.32 10.69 -11.45
C GLU A 71 2.17 10.03 -12.21
N SER A 72 2.42 8.88 -12.84
CA SER A 72 1.36 8.06 -13.46
C SER A 72 0.98 6.84 -12.62
N GLN A 73 1.62 6.66 -11.47
CA GLN A 73 1.38 5.55 -10.55
C GLN A 73 1.28 6.08 -9.12
N LEU A 74 0.44 5.42 -8.33
CA LEU A 74 0.18 5.77 -6.94
C LEU A 74 0.05 4.51 -6.09
N LEU A 75 0.71 4.52 -4.94
CA LEU A 75 0.66 3.42 -3.97
C LEU A 75 -0.09 3.86 -2.72
N LEU A 76 -1.25 3.24 -2.45
CA LEU A 76 -2.08 3.58 -1.29
C LEU A 76 -2.04 2.52 -0.21
N PRO A 77 -1.73 2.90 1.05
CA PRO A 77 -1.85 1.96 2.15
C PRO A 77 -3.31 1.64 2.44
N LEU A 78 -3.57 0.35 2.68
CA LEU A 78 -4.85 -0.13 3.21
C LEU A 78 -4.73 -0.30 4.73
N LYS A 79 -5.86 -0.23 5.44
CA LYS A 79 -5.88 -0.43 6.89
C LYS A 79 -5.75 -1.90 7.22
N THR A 80 -4.86 -2.24 8.14
CA THR A 80 -4.68 -3.62 8.61
C THR A 80 -5.69 -4.04 9.68
N PHE A 81 -6.46 -3.10 10.23
CA PHE A 81 -7.41 -3.31 11.33
C PHE A 81 -8.90 -3.08 10.93
N GLU A 82 -9.16 -2.57 9.72
CA GLU A 82 -10.49 -2.34 9.17
C GLU A 82 -10.61 -2.92 7.76
N ASP A 83 -11.83 -3.32 7.38
CA ASP A 83 -12.14 -3.95 6.09
C ASP A 83 -12.46 -2.93 4.99
N SER A 84 -12.31 -1.64 5.28
CA SER A 84 -12.43 -0.58 4.30
C SER A 84 -11.55 0.63 4.62
N VAL A 85 -11.23 1.40 3.58
CA VAL A 85 -10.58 2.71 3.69
C VAL A 85 -11.11 3.63 2.60
N THR A 86 -11.23 4.92 2.92
CA THR A 86 -11.80 5.91 2.01
C THR A 86 -10.85 7.09 1.84
N PHE A 87 -10.64 7.49 0.58
CA PHE A 87 -9.79 8.59 0.18
C PHE A 87 -10.56 9.60 -0.68
N ASN A 88 -10.27 10.88 -0.48
CA ASN A 88 -10.57 11.91 -1.46
C ASN A 88 -9.35 12.09 -2.37
N LEU A 89 -9.59 12.05 -3.68
CA LEU A 89 -8.63 12.28 -4.74
C LEU A 89 -8.98 13.59 -5.44
N THR A 90 -8.21 14.64 -5.18
CA THR A 90 -8.46 15.99 -5.71
C THR A 90 -7.42 16.35 -6.77
N LEU A 91 -7.83 16.34 -8.03
CA LEU A 91 -7.01 16.73 -9.17
C LEU A 91 -6.86 18.24 -9.25
N ASN A 92 -5.68 18.72 -9.62
CA ASN A 92 -5.31 20.14 -9.70
C ASN A 92 -5.48 20.89 -8.35
N SER A 93 -5.23 20.24 -7.22
CA SER A 93 -5.48 20.80 -5.88
C SER A 93 -4.81 22.15 -5.61
N LEU A 94 -3.70 22.44 -6.30
CA LEU A 94 -2.93 23.68 -6.18
C LEU A 94 -3.33 24.76 -7.22
N SER A 95 -4.40 24.56 -7.99
CA SER A 95 -4.89 25.55 -8.95
C SER A 95 -5.33 26.84 -8.26
N THR A 96 -5.01 27.99 -8.85
CA THR A 96 -5.54 29.30 -8.40
C THR A 96 -6.97 29.55 -8.86
N ASP A 97 -7.45 28.78 -9.84
CA ASP A 97 -8.84 28.79 -10.30
C ASP A 97 -9.60 27.61 -9.66
N PRO A 98 -10.53 27.85 -8.71
CA PRO A 98 -11.28 26.79 -8.05
C PRO A 98 -12.16 25.97 -8.99
N THR A 99 -12.49 26.48 -10.18
CA THR A 99 -13.32 25.75 -11.16
C THR A 99 -12.56 24.63 -11.87
N LEU A 100 -11.23 24.59 -11.72
CA LEU A 100 -10.35 23.56 -12.27
C LEU A 100 -9.97 22.48 -11.25
N ILE A 101 -10.46 22.60 -10.00
CA ILE A 101 -10.21 21.66 -8.91
C ILE A 101 -11.34 20.64 -8.91
N PHE A 102 -10.99 19.37 -9.10
CA PHE A 102 -11.97 18.29 -9.23
C PHE A 102 -11.69 17.21 -8.18
N THR A 103 -12.69 16.87 -7.38
CA THR A 103 -12.55 15.85 -6.34
C THR A 103 -13.45 14.65 -6.65
N ASP A 104 -12.86 13.46 -6.53
CA ASP A 104 -13.58 12.20 -6.52
C ASP A 104 -13.23 11.44 -5.23
N LYS A 105 -14.23 10.82 -4.62
CA LYS A 105 -14.06 10.00 -3.43
C LYS A 105 -14.02 8.54 -3.82
N ILE A 106 -13.00 7.82 -3.36
CA ILE A 106 -12.86 6.39 -3.59
C ILE A 106 -12.79 5.65 -2.24
N GLN A 107 -13.66 4.66 -2.07
CA GLN A 107 -13.60 3.73 -0.96
C GLN A 107 -13.19 2.37 -1.48
N PHE A 108 -12.25 1.70 -0.80
CA PHE A 108 -11.91 0.30 -1.05
C PHE A 108 -12.54 -0.58 0.02
N ASN A 109 -13.12 -1.71 -0.38
CA ASN A 109 -13.64 -2.74 0.51
C ASN A 109 -12.92 -4.06 0.25
N TYR A 110 -12.39 -4.68 1.30
CA TYR A 110 -11.50 -5.82 1.15
C TYR A 110 -11.54 -6.76 2.35
N ALA A 111 -11.23 -8.02 2.10
CA ALA A 111 -10.87 -8.98 3.11
C ALA A 111 -9.37 -8.89 3.44
N ARG A 112 -9.00 -9.31 4.65
CA ARG A 112 -7.62 -9.31 5.16
C ARG A 112 -7.18 -10.70 5.57
N ARG A 113 -5.90 -11.01 5.38
CA ARG A 113 -5.28 -12.23 5.89
C ARG A 113 -3.85 -11.98 6.31
N ASP A 114 -3.53 -12.31 7.56
CA ASP A 114 -2.17 -12.20 8.06
C ASP A 114 -1.33 -13.42 7.69
N VAL A 115 -0.07 -13.16 7.32
CA VAL A 115 0.93 -14.16 6.94
C VAL A 115 2.17 -13.95 7.79
N TYR A 116 2.57 -15.00 8.52
CA TYR A 116 3.80 -14.99 9.27
C TYR A 116 5.01 -14.94 8.32
N VAL A 117 5.92 -14.01 8.57
CA VAL A 117 7.12 -13.80 7.76
C VAL A 117 8.32 -14.45 8.44
N SER A 118 8.65 -14.02 9.66
CA SER A 118 9.74 -14.59 10.46
C SER A 118 9.66 -14.11 11.91
N ARG A 119 10.52 -14.64 12.78
CA ARG A 119 10.59 -14.20 14.18
C ARG A 119 10.98 -12.71 14.28
N ALA A 120 11.88 -12.28 13.41
CA ALA A 120 12.36 -10.91 13.31
C ALA A 120 11.32 -9.94 12.74
N CYS A 121 10.56 -10.40 11.74
CA CYS A 121 9.69 -9.54 10.92
C CYS A 121 8.20 -9.64 11.30
N GLY A 122 7.84 -10.59 12.15
CA GLY A 122 6.45 -10.80 12.58
C GLY A 122 5.55 -11.24 11.42
N TYR A 123 4.40 -10.56 11.30
CA TYR A 123 3.37 -10.84 10.31
C TYR A 123 3.24 -9.67 9.32
N LYS A 124 2.85 -9.99 8.10
CA LYS A 124 2.33 -9.02 7.14
C LYS A 124 0.86 -9.31 6.86
N THR A 125 0.09 -8.27 6.57
CA THR A 125 -1.31 -8.41 6.15
C THR A 125 -1.36 -8.40 4.64
N LEU A 126 -2.11 -9.33 4.06
CA LEU A 126 -2.45 -9.34 2.64
C LEU A 126 -3.92 -9.00 2.48
N PHE A 127 -4.29 -8.42 1.33
CA PHE A 127 -5.64 -7.94 1.09
C PHE A 127 -6.25 -8.61 -0.14
N THR A 128 -7.57 -8.75 -0.14
CA THR A 128 -8.34 -9.16 -1.31
C THR A 128 -9.51 -8.21 -1.46
N LEU A 129 -9.53 -7.41 -2.53
CA LEU A 129 -10.68 -6.58 -2.87
C LEU A 129 -11.93 -7.46 -3.03
N ASN A 130 -13.06 -6.98 -2.53
CA ASN A 130 -14.30 -7.73 -2.62
C ASN A 130 -14.74 -7.91 -4.08
N ASN A 131 -14.94 -9.15 -4.49
CA ASN A 131 -15.46 -9.53 -5.82
C ASN A 131 -16.74 -10.36 -5.75
N ASP A 132 -17.28 -10.59 -4.55
CA ASP A 132 -18.52 -11.31 -4.34
C ASP A 132 -19.72 -10.36 -4.55
N PRO A 133 -20.64 -10.65 -5.49
CA PRO A 133 -21.86 -9.87 -5.70
C PRO A 133 -22.78 -9.77 -4.47
N ALA A 134 -22.62 -10.65 -3.48
CA ALA A 134 -23.37 -10.61 -2.24
C ALA A 134 -22.80 -9.62 -1.19
N LEU A 135 -21.60 -9.08 -1.41
CA LEU A 135 -20.92 -8.14 -0.52
C LEU A 135 -20.87 -6.73 -1.12
N ALA A 136 -20.45 -5.75 -0.33
CA ALA A 136 -20.10 -4.44 -0.86
C ALA A 136 -18.96 -4.58 -1.88
N PRO A 137 -19.04 -3.91 -3.05
CA PRO A 137 -18.06 -4.07 -4.13
C PRO A 137 -16.66 -3.63 -3.70
N GLY A 138 -15.63 -4.19 -4.35
CA GLY A 138 -14.22 -3.93 -4.01
C GLY A 138 -13.83 -2.45 -4.02
N TYR A 139 -14.56 -1.61 -4.76
CA TYR A 139 -14.50 -0.17 -4.60
C TYR A 139 -15.89 0.48 -4.70
N LEU A 140 -16.02 1.68 -4.14
CA LEU A 140 -17.12 2.61 -4.39
C LEU A 140 -16.53 3.93 -4.88
N LEU A 141 -17.09 4.47 -5.96
CA LEU A 141 -16.76 5.80 -6.45
C LEU A 141 -17.90 6.75 -6.07
N ASN A 142 -17.57 7.85 -5.37
CA ASN A 142 -18.52 8.86 -4.91
C ASN A 142 -19.73 8.26 -4.15
N ASP A 143 -19.47 7.30 -3.25
CA ASP A 143 -20.46 6.55 -2.46
C ASP A 143 -21.46 5.71 -3.26
N ALA A 144 -21.28 5.58 -4.59
CA ALA A 144 -22.21 4.86 -5.45
C ALA A 144 -21.65 3.47 -5.82
N PRO A 145 -22.44 2.39 -5.65
CA PRO A 145 -22.05 1.07 -6.14
C PRO A 145 -22.11 1.03 -7.67
N ALA A 146 -21.16 0.30 -8.27
CA ALA A 146 -21.05 0.11 -9.72
C ALA A 146 -20.85 1.39 -10.56
N GLU A 147 -20.60 2.54 -9.91
CA GLU A 147 -20.23 3.76 -10.60
C GLU A 147 -18.77 3.68 -11.05
N THR A 148 -18.52 4.04 -12.31
CA THR A 148 -17.18 4.02 -12.91
C THR A 148 -16.71 5.42 -13.31
N GLN A 149 -17.61 6.40 -13.25
CA GLN A 149 -17.36 7.77 -13.67
C GLN A 149 -17.66 8.74 -12.53
N GLY A 150 -16.75 9.68 -12.32
CA GLY A 150 -16.82 10.72 -11.33
C GLY A 150 -16.71 12.10 -11.96
N THR A 151 -16.30 13.05 -11.13
CA THR A 151 -16.04 14.44 -11.50
C THR A 151 -14.93 14.53 -12.54
N TRP A 152 -13.80 13.84 -12.31
CA TRP A 152 -12.67 13.82 -13.23
C TRP A 152 -12.26 12.41 -13.64
N ILE A 153 -12.52 11.40 -12.80
CA ILE A 153 -12.35 9.99 -13.15
C ILE A 153 -13.37 9.62 -14.23
N ARG A 154 -12.90 9.16 -15.38
CA ARG A 154 -13.74 8.80 -16.54
C ARG A 154 -13.98 7.30 -16.69
N ASN A 155 -13.15 6.49 -16.04
CA ASN A 155 -13.35 5.06 -15.88
C ASN A 155 -12.43 4.55 -14.76
N ILE A 156 -12.84 3.50 -14.06
CA ILE A 156 -12.01 2.75 -13.12
C ILE A 156 -12.17 1.25 -13.38
N VAL A 157 -11.05 0.54 -13.48
CA VAL A 157 -11.00 -0.90 -13.75
C VAL A 157 -10.15 -1.58 -12.69
N VAL A 158 -10.66 -2.67 -12.12
CA VAL A 158 -9.88 -3.55 -11.24
C VAL A 158 -9.21 -4.62 -12.10
N ASP A 159 -7.88 -4.68 -12.06
CA ASP A 159 -7.10 -5.69 -12.79
C ASP A 159 -6.82 -6.91 -11.93
N THR A 160 -6.33 -6.68 -10.70
CA THR A 160 -6.01 -7.73 -9.75
C THR A 160 -6.72 -7.48 -8.43
N TYR A 161 -7.53 -8.46 -8.00
CA TYR A 161 -8.26 -8.38 -6.73
C TYR A 161 -7.39 -8.74 -5.52
N ASN A 162 -6.42 -9.64 -5.69
CA ASN A 162 -5.48 -9.99 -4.62
C ASN A 162 -4.34 -8.98 -4.59
N ILE A 163 -4.08 -8.41 -3.42
CA ILE A 163 -3.01 -7.45 -3.19
C ILE A 163 -1.99 -8.17 -2.31
N ASP A 164 -1.16 -8.97 -2.96
CA ASP A 164 -0.15 -9.82 -2.32
C ASP A 164 1.27 -9.22 -2.42
N SER A 165 1.48 -8.29 -3.36
CA SER A 165 2.72 -7.58 -3.66
C SER A 165 2.46 -6.19 -4.26
N GLU A 166 3.52 -5.40 -4.50
CA GLU A 166 3.44 -4.10 -5.20
C GLU A 166 3.99 -4.19 -6.65
N ASP A 167 4.20 -5.41 -7.17
CA ASP A 167 4.87 -5.65 -8.46
C ASP A 167 3.92 -5.57 -9.67
N GLU A 168 2.61 -5.47 -9.42
CA GLU A 168 1.57 -5.41 -10.45
C GLU A 168 0.55 -4.31 -10.18
N THR A 169 -0.11 -3.86 -11.25
CA THR A 169 -1.20 -2.90 -11.18
C THR A 169 -2.45 -3.59 -10.65
N HIS A 170 -3.04 -3.03 -9.60
CA HIS A 170 -4.27 -3.56 -9.02
C HIS A 170 -5.49 -2.84 -9.60
N ILE A 171 -5.37 -1.52 -9.81
CA ILE A 171 -6.44 -0.66 -10.32
C ILE A 171 -5.89 0.25 -11.41
N ARG A 172 -6.67 0.42 -12.48
CA ARG A 172 -6.46 1.43 -13.51
C ARG A 172 -7.52 2.50 -13.41
N ILE A 173 -7.09 3.75 -13.38
CA ILE A 173 -7.95 4.93 -13.46
C ILE A 173 -7.69 5.63 -14.80
N TYR A 174 -8.76 5.94 -15.53
CA TYR A 174 -8.70 6.65 -16.80
C TYR A 174 -9.28 8.06 -16.65
N PHE A 175 -8.58 9.06 -17.17
CA PHE A 175 -8.98 10.47 -17.07
C PHE A 175 -8.42 11.32 -18.21
#